data_AF-A0AAD6JV71-F1
#
_entry.id   AF-A0AAD6JV71-F1
#
_cell.length_a   1.000
_cell.length_b   1.000
_cell.length_c   1.000
_cell.angle_alpha   90.00
_cell.angle_beta   90.00
_cell.angle_gamma   90.00
#
_symmetry.space_group_name_H-M   'P 1'
#
loop_
_entity.id
_entity.type
_entity.pdbx_description
1 polymer ?
#
loop_
_entity_poly.entity_id
_entity_poly.type
_entity_poly.pdbx_seq_one_letter_code
_entity_poly.pdbx_strand_id
1 'polypeptide(L)'
;MTTVGDDMENIGLLSIDPGLESFKEHFRYRMKRYVDQKKLIERHEGGLEEFALGYKKFGFNREEGGIVYREWAPAAQEAQIIGDFNGWDGSNHRMEKNEFGVWSIKIPDSGGDSAIPHNSRVKFRFMQGNGVWVDRIPAWIKYATVDPASFGAPYDGVYWDPPTSERYEFKFPRPPKPNAPRIYEAHVGMSSSEPRVNSYREFADDVLPRIRANNYNTVQLMAVIEHSYYASFGYHVTNFFAVSSRSGNPEDLKYLIDKAHSLGLCVLMDVVHSHASNNVTDGLNGFDIGQSAQESYFHTGDRGYHNLWDSRLFNYANWEVLRFLLSNLRWWLEEFKFDGFRFDGVTSMLYHHHGINMAFTGDYHEYFSEATDVDAVVYLMLANHLIHNILPDATVIAEDVSGMPGLGCPVSEGGVGFDYRLAMAIPDKWIDDLKNKGDLEWSMNEISWSLTNRRYTEKCIAYAESHQSIVGDKTIAFILMDKEMYSGMSCLTEAPPIVDRGIR
;
A
#
# COMPACT_ATOMS: atom_id res chain seq x y z
N MET A 1 -21.97 12.75 -23.90
CA MET A 1 -20.79 13.61 -23.67
C MET A 1 -21.28 14.86 -22.96
N THR A 2 -21.39 14.80 -21.65
CA THR A 2 -21.61 15.97 -20.79
C THR A 2 -20.35 16.82 -20.81
N THR A 3 -20.52 18.14 -20.91
CA THR A 3 -19.39 19.08 -20.91
C THR A 3 -18.83 19.24 -19.51
N VAL A 4 -17.52 19.39 -19.37
CA VAL A 4 -16.77 19.47 -18.10
C VAL A 4 -17.24 20.59 -17.13
N GLY A 5 -18.05 21.55 -17.61
CA GLY A 5 -18.75 22.51 -16.75
C GLY A 5 -19.83 21.87 -15.87
N ASP A 6 -20.53 20.85 -16.39
CA ASP A 6 -21.57 20.11 -15.65
C ASP A 6 -20.96 19.24 -14.53
N ASP A 7 -19.77 18.67 -14.75
CA ASP A 7 -19.09 17.80 -13.77
C ASP A 7 -18.65 18.55 -12.50
N MET A 8 -18.49 19.88 -12.57
CA MET A 8 -18.09 20.72 -11.43
C MET A 8 -19.28 21.21 -10.59
N GLU A 9 -20.48 21.27 -11.18
CA GLU A 9 -21.67 21.76 -10.49
C GLU A 9 -22.59 20.65 -9.97
N ASN A 10 -22.56 19.47 -10.60
CA ASN A 10 -23.40 18.33 -10.23
C ASN A 10 -22.66 17.31 -9.36
N ILE A 11 -22.53 17.61 -8.06
CA ILE A 11 -21.96 16.70 -7.07
C ILE A 11 -23.06 15.75 -6.61
N GLY A 12 -23.16 14.58 -7.27
CA GLY A 12 -24.18 13.56 -7.00
C GLY A 12 -24.26 13.15 -5.52
N LEU A 13 -23.13 13.16 -4.81
CA LEU A 13 -23.02 12.88 -3.38
C LEU A 13 -23.95 13.76 -2.52
N LEU A 14 -24.17 15.02 -2.89
CA LEU A 14 -25.07 15.94 -2.17
C LEU A 14 -26.54 15.50 -2.24
N SER A 15 -26.91 14.76 -3.29
CA SER A 15 -28.25 14.17 -3.41
C SER A 15 -28.39 12.87 -2.62
N ILE A 16 -27.30 12.13 -2.47
CA ILE A 16 -27.25 10.88 -1.68
C ILE A 16 -27.35 11.19 -0.19
N ASP A 17 -26.69 12.27 0.25
CA ASP A 17 -26.70 12.73 1.62
C ASP A 17 -26.91 14.26 1.69
N PRO A 18 -28.16 14.72 1.91
CA PRO A 18 -28.50 16.13 2.02
C PRO A 18 -27.79 16.88 3.16
N GLY A 19 -27.27 16.17 4.17
CA GLY A 19 -26.49 16.78 5.25
C GLY A 19 -25.17 17.41 4.76
N LEU A 20 -24.71 17.05 3.56
CA LEU A 20 -23.48 17.57 2.96
C LEU A 20 -23.67 18.92 2.25
N GLU A 21 -24.90 19.42 2.05
CA GLU A 21 -25.14 20.64 1.27
C GLU A 21 -24.46 21.88 1.87
N SER A 22 -24.33 21.96 3.21
CA SER A 22 -23.60 23.04 3.88
C SER A 22 -22.10 23.07 3.57
N PHE A 23 -21.56 21.98 3.00
CA PHE A 23 -20.15 21.83 2.64
C PHE A 23 -19.92 21.84 1.12
N LYS A 24 -20.93 22.26 0.33
CA LYS A 24 -20.87 22.30 -1.14
C LYS A 24 -19.61 22.97 -1.68
N GLU A 25 -19.17 24.09 -1.10
CA GLU A 25 -17.97 24.79 -1.55
C GLU A 25 -16.69 23.99 -1.34
N HIS A 26 -16.61 23.22 -0.25
CA HIS A 26 -15.50 22.31 0.00
C HIS A 26 -15.43 21.21 -1.09
N PHE A 27 -16.57 20.62 -1.45
CA PHE A 27 -16.63 19.63 -2.53
C PHE A 27 -16.37 20.23 -3.91
N ARG A 28 -16.86 21.45 -4.20
CA ARG A 28 -16.55 22.17 -5.44
C ARG A 28 -15.05 22.43 -5.58
N TYR A 29 -14.39 22.86 -4.51
CA TYR A 29 -12.94 23.04 -4.50
C TYR A 29 -12.20 21.73 -4.75
N ARG A 30 -12.56 20.65 -4.03
CA ARG A 30 -11.99 19.31 -4.23
C ARG A 30 -12.15 18.82 -5.66
N MET A 31 -13.37 18.86 -6.20
CA MET A 31 -13.66 18.41 -7.57
C MET A 31 -12.92 19.24 -8.60
N LYS A 32 -12.85 20.56 -8.41
CA LYS A 32 -12.05 21.42 -9.27
C LYS A 32 -10.57 21.03 -9.25
N ARG A 33 -9.96 20.81 -8.07
CA ARG A 33 -8.57 20.38 -7.95
C ARG A 33 -8.33 19.03 -8.65
N TYR A 34 -9.22 18.07 -8.47
CA TYR A 34 -9.15 16.76 -9.14
C TYR A 34 -9.22 16.89 -10.67
N VAL A 35 -10.22 17.62 -11.19
CA VAL A 35 -10.41 17.81 -12.63
C VAL A 35 -9.24 18.56 -13.26
N ASP A 36 -8.75 19.61 -12.61
CA ASP A 36 -7.60 20.38 -13.10
C ASP A 36 -6.33 19.51 -13.14
N GLN A 37 -6.05 18.75 -12.08
CA GLN A 37 -4.90 17.86 -12.03
C GLN A 37 -4.99 16.75 -13.10
N LYS A 38 -6.16 16.13 -13.27
CA LYS A 38 -6.40 15.12 -14.30
C LYS A 38 -6.19 15.69 -15.71
N LYS A 39 -6.71 16.89 -16.00
CA LYS A 39 -6.50 17.58 -17.29
C LYS A 39 -5.04 17.89 -17.57
N LEU A 40 -4.28 18.28 -16.55
CA LEU A 40 -2.85 18.51 -16.72
C LEU A 40 -2.14 17.20 -17.11
N ILE A 41 -2.46 16.10 -16.43
CA ILE A 41 -1.90 14.77 -16.75
C ILE A 41 -2.31 14.34 -18.17
N GLU A 42 -3.57 14.52 -18.56
CA GLU A 42 -4.04 14.26 -19.93
C GLU A 42 -3.26 15.07 -20.97
N ARG A 43 -3.06 16.36 -20.71
CA ARG A 43 -2.39 17.27 -21.64
C ARG A 43 -0.90 16.99 -21.79
N HIS A 44 -0.22 16.64 -20.70
CA HIS A 44 1.25 16.59 -20.66
C HIS A 44 1.82 15.18 -20.67
N GLU A 45 1.03 14.16 -20.33
CA GLU A 45 1.51 12.78 -20.13
C GLU A 45 0.70 11.74 -20.90
N GLY A 46 -0.30 12.16 -21.70
CA GLY A 46 -1.12 11.26 -22.49
C GLY A 46 -2.25 10.57 -21.71
N GLY A 47 -2.58 11.07 -20.51
CA GLY A 47 -3.65 10.54 -19.67
C GLY A 47 -3.15 9.71 -18.49
N LEU A 48 -4.06 9.38 -17.57
CA LEU A 48 -3.71 8.70 -16.32
C LEU A 48 -3.10 7.32 -16.52
N GLU A 49 -3.60 6.55 -17.49
CA GLU A 49 -3.06 5.23 -17.79
C GLU A 49 -1.60 5.33 -18.26
N GLU A 50 -1.31 6.18 -19.26
CA GLU A 50 0.06 6.37 -19.76
C GLU A 50 0.99 6.95 -18.68
N PHE A 51 0.50 7.88 -17.87
CA PHE A 51 1.25 8.44 -16.75
C PHE A 51 1.67 7.38 -15.71
N ALA A 52 0.79 6.40 -15.47
CA ALA A 52 1.04 5.28 -14.57
C ALA A 52 1.97 4.19 -15.15
N LEU A 53 2.48 4.36 -16.37
CA LEU A 53 3.55 3.50 -16.92
C LEU A 53 4.95 4.00 -16.53
N GLY A 54 5.07 4.82 -15.48
CA GLY A 54 6.34 5.36 -15.00
C GLY A 54 7.39 4.28 -14.72
N TYR A 55 6.99 3.09 -14.26
CA TYR A 55 7.90 1.97 -13.99
C TYR A 55 8.56 1.37 -15.26
N LYS A 56 8.03 1.69 -16.46
CA LYS A 56 8.66 1.36 -17.75
C LYS A 56 9.67 2.43 -18.22
N LYS A 57 9.73 3.57 -17.52
CA LYS A 57 10.61 4.71 -17.84
C LYS A 57 11.67 4.90 -16.74
N PHE A 58 11.26 4.88 -15.48
CA PHE A 58 12.09 5.02 -14.29
C PHE A 58 12.57 3.67 -13.76
N GLY A 59 13.64 3.69 -12.97
CA GLY A 59 14.36 2.47 -12.61
C GLY A 59 15.08 1.86 -13.81
N PHE A 60 15.47 0.60 -13.68
CA PHE A 60 16.18 -0.12 -14.74
C PHE A 60 15.20 -0.75 -15.73
N ASN A 61 15.35 -0.41 -17.00
CA ASN A 61 14.54 -0.94 -18.09
C ASN A 61 15.43 -1.43 -19.24
N ARG A 62 15.11 -2.60 -19.80
CA ARG A 62 15.73 -3.10 -21.03
C ARG A 62 15.22 -2.28 -22.21
N GLU A 63 16.13 -1.74 -23.01
CA GLU A 63 15.85 -1.08 -24.29
C GLU A 63 16.75 -1.70 -25.38
N GLU A 64 16.57 -1.30 -26.64
CA GLU A 64 17.38 -1.83 -27.74
C GLU A 64 18.89 -1.59 -27.50
N GLY A 65 19.64 -2.68 -27.40
CA GLY A 65 21.10 -2.68 -27.23
C GLY A 65 21.61 -2.24 -25.86
N GLY A 66 20.78 -2.22 -24.81
CA GLY A 66 21.26 -1.90 -23.47
C GLY A 66 20.19 -1.76 -22.38
N ILE A 67 20.63 -1.29 -21.21
CA ILE A 67 19.77 -0.91 -20.09
C ILE A 67 19.69 0.59 -20.03
N VAL A 68 18.48 1.14 -19.91
CA VAL A 68 18.29 2.53 -19.51
C VAL A 68 17.88 2.59 -18.06
N TYR A 69 18.61 3.40 -17.30
CA TYR A 69 18.30 3.73 -15.92
C TYR A 69 17.90 5.20 -15.82
N ARG A 70 16.77 5.49 -15.16
CA ARG A 70 16.34 6.86 -14.85
C ARG A 70 15.95 6.99 -13.37
N GLU A 71 16.30 8.12 -12.76
CA GLU A 71 16.04 8.41 -11.35
C GLU A 71 15.68 9.89 -11.15
N TRP A 72 14.65 10.17 -10.35
CA TRP A 72 14.31 11.55 -10.00
C TRP A 72 15.05 11.96 -8.72
N ALA A 73 16.04 12.85 -8.88
CA ALA A 73 16.85 13.37 -7.79
C ALA A 73 17.27 14.82 -8.10
N PRO A 74 16.30 15.77 -8.10
CA PRO A 74 16.53 17.15 -8.50
C PRO A 74 17.54 17.88 -7.60
N ALA A 75 17.71 17.47 -6.34
CA ALA A 75 18.68 18.08 -5.43
C ALA A 75 20.13 17.62 -5.67
N ALA A 76 20.35 16.53 -6.40
CA ALA A 76 21.70 16.03 -6.70
C ALA A 76 22.44 16.97 -7.66
N GLN A 77 23.76 17.12 -7.46
CA GLN A 77 24.64 17.91 -8.32
C GLN A 77 25.34 17.06 -9.38
N GLU A 78 25.76 15.85 -9.01
CA GLU A 78 26.29 14.82 -9.88
C GLU A 78 25.65 13.48 -9.51
N ALA A 79 25.49 12.59 -10.49
CA ALA A 79 25.00 11.25 -10.24
C ALA A 79 25.71 10.19 -11.10
N GLN A 80 25.78 8.99 -10.55
CA GLN A 80 26.41 7.82 -11.11
C GLN A 80 25.56 6.59 -10.75
N ILE A 81 25.71 5.53 -11.55
CA ILE A 81 25.21 4.21 -11.17
C ILE A 81 26.38 3.30 -10.80
N ILE A 82 26.26 2.61 -9.68
CA ILE A 82 27.27 1.69 -9.14
C ILE A 82 26.67 0.32 -8.87
N GLY A 83 27.49 -0.71 -8.88
CA GLY A 83 27.07 -2.06 -8.51
C GLY A 83 28.17 -3.08 -8.72
N ASP A 84 27.82 -4.36 -8.55
CA ASP A 84 28.76 -5.46 -8.75
C ASP A 84 29.34 -5.45 -10.18
N PHE A 85 28.54 -5.03 -11.17
CA PHE A 85 28.91 -5.00 -12.59
C PHE A 85 30.06 -4.02 -12.92
N ASN A 86 30.31 -3.02 -12.09
CA ASN A 86 31.38 -2.03 -12.29
C ASN A 86 32.34 -1.93 -11.09
N GLY A 87 32.37 -2.96 -10.24
CA GLY A 87 33.25 -3.00 -9.06
C GLY A 87 32.95 -1.88 -8.06
N TRP A 88 31.69 -1.40 -8.01
CA TRP A 88 31.24 -0.28 -7.18
C TRP A 88 31.93 1.06 -7.48
N ASP A 89 32.51 1.21 -8.68
CA ASP A 89 33.07 2.45 -9.20
C ASP A 89 32.22 3.04 -10.33
N GLY A 90 31.61 4.19 -10.06
CA GLY A 90 30.73 4.91 -10.98
C GLY A 90 31.45 5.89 -11.90
N SER A 91 32.79 5.95 -11.87
CA SER A 91 33.59 6.89 -12.66
C SER A 91 33.29 6.86 -14.16
N ASN A 92 33.01 5.67 -14.70
CA ASN A 92 32.64 5.42 -16.10
C ASN A 92 31.12 5.34 -16.36
N HIS A 93 30.29 5.59 -15.34
CA HIS A 93 28.82 5.44 -15.39
C HIS A 93 28.12 6.69 -14.85
N ARG A 94 28.60 7.88 -15.25
CA ARG A 94 28.00 9.17 -14.93
C ARG A 94 26.67 9.35 -15.66
N MET A 95 25.70 9.93 -14.97
CA MET A 95 24.36 10.18 -15.49
C MET A 95 24.22 11.63 -15.95
N GLU A 96 23.26 11.87 -16.83
CA GLU A 96 22.89 13.20 -17.31
C GLU A 96 21.57 13.66 -16.70
N LYS A 97 21.52 14.90 -16.21
CA LYS A 97 20.34 15.50 -15.59
C LYS A 97 19.58 16.37 -16.59
N ASN A 98 18.27 16.18 -16.70
CA ASN A 98 17.41 17.05 -17.50
C ASN A 98 16.89 18.27 -16.69
N GLU A 99 16.11 19.14 -17.34
CA GLU A 99 15.52 20.34 -16.72
C GLU A 99 14.55 20.09 -15.55
N PHE A 100 14.01 18.88 -15.43
CA PHE A 100 13.10 18.48 -14.34
C PHE A 100 13.83 17.75 -13.19
N GLY A 101 15.15 17.63 -13.28
CA GLY A 101 15.96 16.95 -12.28
C GLY A 101 15.89 15.41 -12.33
N VAL A 102 15.45 14.86 -13.46
CA VAL A 102 15.54 13.43 -13.75
C VAL A 102 16.93 13.15 -14.31
N TRP A 103 17.64 12.23 -13.67
CA TRP A 103 18.93 11.70 -14.11
C TRP A 103 18.72 10.49 -15.01
N SER A 104 19.52 10.35 -16.05
CA SER A 104 19.45 9.20 -16.95
C SER A 104 20.82 8.73 -17.44
N ILE A 105 20.92 7.44 -17.73
CA ILE A 105 22.06 6.81 -18.41
C ILE A 105 21.57 5.63 -19.23
N LYS A 106 22.17 5.44 -20.43
CA LYS A 106 22.05 4.20 -21.20
C LYS A 106 23.36 3.43 -21.08
N ILE A 107 23.29 2.21 -20.55
CA ILE A 107 24.42 1.30 -20.38
C ILE A 107 24.33 0.27 -21.52
N PRO A 108 25.23 0.32 -22.52
CA PRO A 108 25.16 -0.57 -23.67
C PRO A 108 25.49 -2.01 -23.27
N ASP A 109 24.84 -2.97 -23.93
CA ASP A 109 25.17 -4.39 -23.78
C ASP A 109 26.65 -4.67 -24.10
N SER A 110 27.23 -5.65 -23.41
CA SER A 110 28.64 -6.03 -23.58
C SER A 110 28.70 -7.43 -24.17
N GLY A 111 29.26 -7.56 -25.38
CA GLY A 111 29.40 -8.86 -26.03
C GLY A 111 28.08 -9.55 -26.42
N GLY A 112 26.97 -8.82 -26.45
CA GLY A 112 25.62 -9.37 -26.68
C GLY A 112 24.87 -9.73 -25.41
N ASP A 113 25.52 -9.65 -24.24
CA ASP A 113 24.92 -9.88 -22.93
C ASP A 113 24.56 -8.58 -22.23
N SER A 114 23.60 -8.66 -21.31
CA SER A 114 23.19 -7.53 -20.47
C SER A 114 24.37 -6.98 -19.67
N ALA A 115 24.59 -5.67 -19.73
CA ALA A 115 25.69 -5.01 -19.03
C ALA A 115 25.61 -5.13 -17.50
N ILE A 116 24.39 -5.20 -16.96
CA ILE A 116 24.14 -5.52 -15.55
C ILE A 116 23.55 -6.93 -15.53
N PRO A 117 24.25 -7.91 -14.91
CA PRO A 117 23.72 -9.26 -14.77
C PRO A 117 22.46 -9.30 -13.92
N HIS A 118 21.50 -10.16 -14.29
CA HIS A 118 20.34 -10.47 -13.43
C HIS A 118 20.82 -10.88 -12.03
N ASN A 119 20.09 -10.44 -11.00
CA ASN A 119 20.35 -10.74 -9.60
C ASN A 119 21.68 -10.18 -9.06
N SER A 120 22.26 -9.18 -9.73
CA SER A 120 23.43 -8.43 -9.23
C SER A 120 23.01 -7.17 -8.48
N ARG A 121 23.87 -6.72 -7.54
CA ARG A 121 23.56 -5.58 -6.67
C ARG A 121 23.90 -4.25 -7.35
N VAL A 122 23.08 -3.24 -7.06
CA VAL A 122 23.16 -1.90 -7.65
C VAL A 122 22.75 -0.82 -6.64
N LYS A 123 23.35 0.38 -6.76
CA LYS A 123 22.97 1.59 -6.03
C LYS A 123 23.05 2.83 -6.93
N PHE A 124 22.20 3.80 -6.63
CA PHE A 124 22.28 5.16 -7.13
C PHE A 124 23.27 5.95 -6.28
N ARG A 125 24.36 6.42 -6.87
CA ARG A 125 25.38 7.23 -6.22
C ARG A 125 25.22 8.68 -6.65
N PHE A 126 25.01 9.60 -5.72
CA PHE A 126 24.88 11.01 -6.05
C PHE A 126 25.65 11.91 -5.08
N MET A 127 26.04 13.07 -5.58
CA MET A 127 26.79 14.05 -4.80
C MET A 127 25.83 15.10 -4.24
N GLN A 128 25.91 15.29 -2.92
CA GLN A 128 25.21 16.35 -2.20
C GLN A 128 25.90 17.70 -2.41
N GLY A 129 25.22 18.80 -2.09
CA GLY A 129 25.77 20.16 -2.26
C GLY A 129 27.03 20.48 -1.44
N ASN A 130 27.38 19.63 -0.47
CA ASN A 130 28.62 19.71 0.32
C ASN A 130 29.80 18.95 -0.31
N GLY A 131 29.62 18.35 -1.49
CA GLY A 131 30.65 17.56 -2.20
C GLY A 131 30.79 16.11 -1.75
N VAL A 132 29.91 15.61 -0.87
CA VAL A 132 29.94 14.22 -0.39
C VAL A 132 29.10 13.32 -1.28
N TRP A 133 29.68 12.19 -1.71
CA TRP A 133 28.96 11.12 -2.39
C TRP A 133 28.13 10.30 -1.39
N VAL A 134 26.88 10.04 -1.74
CA VAL A 134 25.98 9.17 -0.99
C VAL A 134 25.42 8.10 -1.91
N ASP A 135 25.30 6.89 -1.38
CA ASP A 135 24.78 5.74 -2.10
C ASP A 135 23.41 5.39 -1.56
N ARG A 136 22.42 5.24 -2.45
CA ARG A 136 21.03 4.90 -2.11
C ARG A 136 20.52 3.79 -3.00
N ILE A 137 19.54 3.07 -2.49
CA ILE A 137 18.79 2.13 -3.31
C ILE A 137 17.93 2.95 -4.30
N PRO A 138 17.90 2.60 -5.59
CA PRO A 138 17.04 3.28 -6.56
C PRO A 138 15.57 3.25 -6.13
N ALA A 139 14.87 4.38 -6.24
CA ALA A 139 13.50 4.51 -5.72
C ALA A 139 12.51 3.52 -6.40
N TRP A 140 12.83 3.14 -7.63
CA TRP A 140 12.06 2.26 -8.50
C TRP A 140 12.64 0.83 -8.59
N ILE A 141 13.48 0.41 -7.62
CA ILE A 141 14.04 -0.95 -7.61
C ILE A 141 12.92 -1.99 -7.45
N LYS A 142 13.03 -3.10 -8.18
CA LYS A 142 12.02 -4.19 -8.19
C LYS A 142 12.30 -5.29 -7.17
N TYR A 143 13.51 -5.31 -6.61
CA TYR A 143 13.92 -6.26 -5.58
C TYR A 143 15.07 -5.67 -4.77
N ALA A 144 15.08 -5.89 -3.47
CA ALA A 144 16.16 -5.46 -2.60
C ALA A 144 16.40 -6.55 -1.56
N THR A 145 17.66 -6.84 -1.25
CA THR A 145 18.02 -7.94 -0.34
C THR A 145 18.95 -7.43 0.76
N VAL A 146 18.96 -8.13 1.89
CA VAL A 146 19.88 -7.90 3.00
C VAL A 146 20.69 -9.16 3.25
N ASP A 147 21.95 -9.02 3.67
CA ASP A 147 22.74 -10.16 4.13
C ASP A 147 22.14 -10.74 5.43
N PRO A 148 21.59 -11.97 5.41
CA PRO A 148 20.97 -12.55 6.59
C PRO A 148 21.98 -12.91 7.69
N ALA A 149 23.28 -12.95 7.40
CA ALA A 149 24.31 -13.29 8.38
C ALA A 149 24.69 -12.11 9.29
N SER A 150 24.30 -10.88 8.95
CA SER A 150 24.69 -9.68 9.68
C SER A 150 23.46 -8.93 10.22
N PHE A 151 23.36 -8.86 11.55
CA PHE A 151 22.31 -8.10 12.21
C PHE A 151 22.41 -6.60 11.87
N GLY A 152 21.31 -6.01 11.40
CA GLY A 152 21.26 -4.60 11.02
C GLY A 152 22.05 -4.26 9.75
N ALA A 153 22.34 -5.24 8.89
CA ALA A 153 22.94 -4.97 7.59
C ALA A 153 22.03 -4.06 6.75
N PRO A 154 22.59 -3.07 6.02
CA PRO A 154 21.82 -2.28 5.07
C PRO A 154 21.37 -3.16 3.91
N TYR A 155 20.32 -2.72 3.24
CA TYR A 155 19.84 -3.37 2.03
C TYR A 155 20.71 -2.98 0.83
N ASP A 156 20.74 -3.89 -0.13
CA ASP A 156 21.25 -3.65 -1.48
C ASP A 156 20.09 -3.75 -2.47
N GLY A 157 19.99 -2.77 -3.38
CA GLY A 157 19.10 -2.90 -4.53
C GLY A 157 19.60 -4.00 -5.44
N VAL A 158 18.69 -4.81 -5.97
CA VAL A 158 19.02 -5.94 -6.83
C VAL A 158 18.38 -5.73 -8.20
N TYR A 159 19.19 -5.82 -9.26
CA TYR A 159 18.68 -5.75 -10.62
C TYR A 159 17.92 -7.04 -10.98
N TRP A 160 16.60 -6.96 -10.95
CA TRP A 160 15.71 -8.09 -11.21
C TRP A 160 15.19 -8.10 -12.66
N ASP A 161 15.92 -8.77 -13.55
CA ASP A 161 15.47 -9.11 -14.91
C ASP A 161 15.73 -10.58 -15.24
N PRO A 162 14.92 -11.52 -14.69
CA PRO A 162 15.19 -12.95 -14.83
C PRO A 162 15.18 -13.38 -16.31
N PRO A 163 16.04 -14.33 -16.71
CA PRO A 163 16.01 -14.90 -18.05
C PRO A 163 14.66 -15.58 -18.30
N THR A 164 14.29 -15.77 -19.57
CA THR A 164 12.99 -16.37 -19.95
C THR A 164 12.71 -17.71 -19.28
N SER A 165 13.76 -18.52 -18.99
CA SER A 165 13.63 -19.81 -18.31
C SER A 165 13.25 -19.72 -16.83
N GLU A 166 13.48 -18.57 -16.18
CA GLU A 166 13.24 -18.36 -14.75
C GLU A 166 12.05 -17.42 -14.49
N ARG A 167 11.59 -16.73 -15.53
CA ARG A 167 10.44 -15.82 -15.46
C ARG A 167 9.14 -16.62 -15.30
N TYR A 168 8.34 -16.25 -14.31
CA TYR A 168 7.05 -16.88 -14.09
C TYR A 168 6.04 -16.45 -15.16
N GLU A 169 5.33 -17.42 -15.72
CA GLU A 169 4.20 -17.21 -16.62
C GLU A 169 2.90 -17.54 -15.91
N PHE A 170 2.01 -16.55 -15.79
CA PHE A 170 0.66 -16.74 -15.23
C PHE A 170 -0.15 -17.70 -16.11
N LYS A 171 -0.80 -18.68 -15.48
CA LYS A 171 -1.55 -19.74 -16.16
C LYS A 171 -3.05 -19.59 -15.99
N PHE A 172 -3.49 -18.93 -14.92
CA PHE A 172 -4.90 -18.83 -14.57
C PHE A 172 -5.41 -17.40 -14.76
N PRO A 173 -6.66 -17.23 -15.22
CA PRO A 173 -7.28 -15.91 -15.27
C PRO A 173 -7.65 -15.47 -13.85
N ARG A 174 -7.81 -14.16 -13.67
CA ARG A 174 -8.41 -13.60 -12.46
C ARG A 174 -9.81 -14.19 -12.24
N PRO A 175 -10.18 -14.55 -11.00
CA PRO A 175 -11.56 -14.89 -10.66
C PRO A 175 -12.49 -13.68 -10.87
N PRO A 176 -13.79 -13.90 -11.14
CA PRO A 176 -14.75 -12.80 -11.23
C PRO A 176 -14.93 -12.10 -9.88
N LYS A 177 -15.26 -10.80 -9.90
CA LYS A 177 -15.58 -10.03 -8.68
C LYS A 177 -16.71 -10.73 -7.91
N PRO A 178 -16.52 -11.10 -6.62
CA PRO A 178 -17.56 -11.73 -5.85
C PRO A 178 -18.65 -10.73 -5.47
N ASN A 179 -19.90 -11.19 -5.34
CA ASN A 179 -21.01 -10.37 -4.86
C ASN A 179 -20.74 -9.77 -3.46
N ALA A 180 -20.06 -10.53 -2.60
CA ALA A 180 -19.59 -10.09 -1.29
C ALA A 180 -18.21 -10.71 -1.03
N PRO A 181 -17.19 -9.90 -0.72
CA PRO A 181 -15.87 -10.39 -0.37
C PRO A 181 -15.90 -10.99 1.05
N ARG A 182 -15.47 -12.24 1.16
CA ARG A 182 -15.15 -12.95 2.40
C ARG A 182 -13.64 -13.06 2.41
N ILE A 183 -13.03 -12.18 3.18
CA ILE A 183 -11.60 -11.89 3.11
C ILE A 183 -10.85 -12.65 4.19
N TYR A 184 -9.86 -13.44 3.79
CA TYR A 184 -8.86 -13.99 4.69
C TYR A 184 -7.64 -13.07 4.68
N GLU A 185 -7.43 -12.33 5.76
CA GLU A 185 -6.26 -11.48 5.93
C GLU A 185 -5.04 -12.33 6.35
N ALA A 186 -3.90 -12.11 5.70
CA ALA A 186 -2.71 -12.91 5.94
C ALA A 186 -1.40 -12.12 5.79
N HIS A 187 -0.43 -12.49 6.62
CA HIS A 187 0.96 -12.10 6.50
C HIS A 187 1.82 -13.34 6.21
N VAL A 188 2.50 -13.37 5.05
CA VAL A 188 3.24 -14.55 4.58
C VAL A 188 4.31 -14.97 5.58
N GLY A 189 5.17 -14.05 6.03
CA GLY A 189 6.32 -14.39 6.88
C GLY A 189 5.99 -15.09 8.20
N MET A 190 4.80 -14.89 8.79
CA MET A 190 4.41 -15.49 10.06
C MET A 190 3.42 -16.65 9.92
N SER A 191 3.24 -17.14 8.69
CA SER A 191 2.27 -18.21 8.38
C SER A 191 2.82 -19.64 8.60
N SER A 192 4.06 -19.76 9.07
CA SER A 192 4.67 -21.05 9.40
C SER A 192 4.25 -21.50 10.80
N SER A 193 4.21 -22.82 10.99
CA SER A 193 4.12 -23.43 12.33
C SER A 193 5.45 -23.39 13.10
N GLU A 194 6.55 -23.17 12.38
CA GLU A 194 7.89 -23.01 12.94
C GLU A 194 8.21 -21.53 13.19
N PRO A 195 9.05 -21.19 14.19
CA PRO A 195 9.44 -19.82 14.49
C PRO A 195 10.48 -19.28 13.49
N ARG A 196 10.11 -19.21 12.21
CA ARG A 196 10.92 -18.67 11.11
C ARG A 196 10.05 -17.84 10.16
N VAL A 197 10.70 -17.05 9.31
CA VAL A 197 10.01 -16.41 8.19
C VAL A 197 9.60 -17.49 7.18
N ASN A 198 8.30 -17.59 6.90
CA ASN A 198 7.77 -18.50 5.88
C ASN A 198 7.95 -17.92 4.47
N SER A 199 8.02 -18.78 3.46
CA SER A 199 8.13 -18.34 2.06
C SER A 199 6.80 -18.16 1.35
N TYR A 200 6.80 -17.39 0.25
CA TYR A 200 5.65 -17.26 -0.65
C TYR A 200 5.20 -18.61 -1.23
N ARG A 201 6.16 -19.50 -1.55
CA ARG A 201 5.89 -20.86 -2.05
C ARG A 201 5.16 -21.70 -1.01
N GLU A 202 5.66 -21.71 0.22
CA GLU A 202 5.04 -22.46 1.33
C GLU A 202 3.66 -21.93 1.66
N PHE A 203 3.47 -20.61 1.70
CA PHE A 203 2.13 -20.02 1.87
C PHE A 203 1.17 -20.45 0.76
N ALA A 204 1.65 -20.40 -0.49
CA ALA A 204 0.86 -20.80 -1.64
C ALA A 204 0.46 -22.28 -1.61
N ASP A 205 1.36 -23.14 -1.14
CA ASP A 205 1.18 -24.58 -1.14
C ASP A 205 0.40 -25.10 0.07
N ASP A 206 0.62 -24.53 1.26
CA ASP A 206 0.10 -25.05 2.52
C ASP A 206 -1.06 -24.25 3.10
N VAL A 207 -1.13 -22.94 2.81
CA VAL A 207 -2.11 -22.03 3.43
C VAL A 207 -3.27 -21.73 2.49
N LEU A 208 -3.03 -21.40 1.21
CA LEU A 208 -4.11 -21.12 0.26
C LEU A 208 -5.16 -22.25 0.16
N PRO A 209 -4.80 -23.56 0.16
CA PRO A 209 -5.81 -24.62 0.19
C PRO A 209 -6.71 -24.57 1.42
N ARG A 210 -6.18 -24.16 2.59
CA ARG A 210 -6.97 -24.02 3.84
C ARG A 210 -7.92 -22.84 3.74
N ILE A 211 -7.45 -21.71 3.21
CA ILE A 211 -8.29 -20.53 2.98
C ILE A 211 -9.48 -20.91 2.08
N ARG A 212 -9.19 -21.59 0.96
CA ARG A 212 -10.24 -22.05 0.04
C ARG A 212 -11.17 -23.09 0.67
N ALA A 213 -10.64 -24.01 1.48
CA ALA A 213 -11.44 -25.02 2.17
C ALA A 213 -12.43 -24.41 3.18
N ASN A 214 -12.09 -23.26 3.78
CA ASN A 214 -12.97 -22.47 4.65
C ASN A 214 -13.92 -21.53 3.90
N ASN A 215 -14.06 -21.69 2.58
CA ASN A 215 -15.01 -20.96 1.73
C ASN A 215 -14.82 -19.42 1.65
N TYR A 216 -13.67 -18.91 2.09
CA TYR A 216 -13.21 -17.58 1.70
C TYR A 216 -13.08 -17.49 0.18
N ASN A 217 -13.28 -16.30 -0.37
CA ASN A 217 -13.17 -16.02 -1.81
C ASN A 217 -12.16 -14.91 -2.12
N THR A 218 -11.57 -14.30 -1.10
CA THR A 218 -10.60 -13.22 -1.25
C THR A 218 -9.51 -13.37 -0.19
N VAL A 219 -8.26 -13.13 -0.56
CA VAL A 219 -7.11 -13.05 0.34
C VAL A 219 -6.68 -11.59 0.40
N GLN A 220 -6.53 -11.02 1.60
CA GLN A 220 -5.84 -9.73 1.80
C GLN A 220 -4.40 -10.05 2.18
N LEU A 221 -3.45 -9.70 1.31
CA LEU A 221 -2.04 -10.01 1.49
C LEU A 221 -1.29 -8.78 2.01
N MET A 222 -0.89 -8.86 3.28
CA MET A 222 -0.15 -7.83 3.98
C MET A 222 1.36 -7.96 3.75
N ALA A 223 2.10 -6.88 4.03
CA ALA A 223 3.57 -6.87 4.07
C ALA A 223 4.26 -7.38 2.78
N VAL A 224 3.63 -7.14 1.63
CA VAL A 224 4.17 -7.52 0.31
C VAL A 224 5.25 -6.54 -0.15
N ILE A 225 5.01 -5.25 0.03
CA ILE A 225 5.94 -4.19 -0.33
C ILE A 225 7.12 -4.20 0.65
N GLU A 226 8.35 -4.06 0.13
CA GLU A 226 9.56 -4.22 0.93
C GLU A 226 9.69 -3.19 2.05
N HIS A 227 9.99 -3.69 3.25
CA HIS A 227 10.08 -2.95 4.50
C HIS A 227 11.26 -3.49 5.30
N SER A 228 12.23 -2.65 5.66
CA SER A 228 13.44 -3.12 6.32
C SER A 228 13.22 -3.53 7.78
N TYR A 229 12.21 -2.99 8.46
CA TYR A 229 11.86 -3.39 9.82
C TYR A 229 10.75 -4.45 9.83
N TYR A 230 11.09 -5.71 10.06
CA TYR A 230 10.13 -6.83 9.99
C TYR A 230 8.95 -6.68 10.97
N ALA A 231 9.20 -6.18 12.19
CA ALA A 231 8.16 -5.96 13.18
C ALA A 231 7.27 -4.73 12.90
N SER A 232 7.53 -3.98 11.81
CA SER A 232 6.57 -2.98 11.30
C SER A 232 5.33 -3.61 10.69
N PHE A 233 5.31 -4.93 10.50
CA PHE A 233 4.19 -5.64 9.87
C PHE A 233 3.89 -5.20 8.43
N GLY A 234 4.89 -4.60 7.76
CA GLY A 234 4.74 -4.05 6.41
C GLY A 234 4.44 -2.55 6.36
N TYR A 235 4.13 -1.90 7.47
CA TYR A 235 3.71 -0.50 7.48
C TYR A 235 4.84 0.49 7.18
N HIS A 236 6.08 0.19 7.56
CA HIS A 236 7.22 1.09 7.28
C HIS A 236 7.91 0.70 5.98
N VAL A 237 7.26 1.01 4.86
CA VAL A 237 7.76 0.72 3.51
C VAL A 237 9.06 1.48 3.22
N THR A 238 10.01 0.77 2.61
CA THR A 238 11.31 1.32 2.17
C THR A 238 11.42 1.38 0.65
N ASN A 239 11.09 0.29 -0.04
CA ASN A 239 11.27 0.14 -1.49
C ASN A 239 9.93 -0.21 -2.15
N PHE A 240 9.20 0.81 -2.61
CA PHE A 240 7.78 0.70 -2.96
C PHE A 240 7.47 -0.25 -4.13
N PHE A 241 8.41 -0.44 -5.04
CA PHE A 241 8.26 -1.34 -6.19
C PHE A 241 8.82 -2.74 -5.93
N ALA A 242 9.46 -2.96 -4.78
CA ALA A 242 10.10 -4.22 -4.44
C ALA A 242 9.19 -5.15 -3.66
N VAL A 243 9.19 -6.42 -4.05
CA VAL A 243 8.64 -7.52 -3.27
C VAL A 243 9.53 -7.77 -2.06
N SER A 244 8.94 -7.97 -0.88
CA SER A 244 9.72 -8.23 0.34
C SER A 244 10.53 -9.51 0.22
N SER A 245 11.85 -9.36 0.20
CA SER A 245 12.81 -10.42 -0.12
C SER A 245 12.86 -11.55 0.90
N ARG A 246 12.44 -11.28 2.15
CA ARG A 246 12.49 -12.26 3.24
C ARG A 246 11.65 -13.51 2.97
N SER A 247 10.59 -13.38 2.18
CA SER A 247 9.67 -14.49 1.89
C SER A 247 9.94 -15.13 0.51
N GLY A 248 10.91 -14.62 -0.26
CA GLY A 248 11.24 -15.15 -1.58
C GLY A 248 11.47 -14.05 -2.61
N ASN A 249 11.51 -14.43 -3.88
CA ASN A 249 11.73 -13.50 -4.98
C ASN A 249 10.40 -13.07 -5.64
N PRO A 250 10.41 -12.08 -6.56
CA PRO A 250 9.21 -11.64 -7.26
C PRO A 250 8.47 -12.75 -8.02
N GLU A 251 9.17 -13.75 -8.55
CA GLU A 251 8.56 -14.87 -9.28
C GLU A 251 7.81 -15.83 -8.33
N ASP A 252 8.25 -15.94 -7.08
CA ASP A 252 7.55 -16.72 -6.05
C ASP A 252 6.23 -16.05 -5.63
N LEU A 253 6.19 -14.71 -5.59
CA LEU A 253 4.94 -13.98 -5.37
C LEU A 253 3.97 -14.14 -6.55
N LYS A 254 4.46 -14.09 -7.80
CA LYS A 254 3.63 -14.38 -8.98
C LYS A 254 3.03 -15.78 -8.92
N TYR A 255 3.82 -16.78 -8.51
CA TYR A 255 3.32 -18.14 -8.28
C TYR A 255 2.22 -18.19 -7.22
N LEU A 256 2.39 -17.49 -6.09
CA LEU A 256 1.37 -17.43 -5.04
C LEU A 256 0.05 -16.90 -5.57
N ILE A 257 0.07 -15.78 -6.29
CA ILE A 257 -1.14 -15.13 -6.82
C ILE A 257 -1.82 -16.01 -7.87
N ASP A 258 -1.04 -16.56 -8.81
CA ASP A 258 -1.57 -17.47 -9.84
C ASP A 258 -2.17 -18.75 -9.23
N LYS A 259 -1.56 -19.27 -8.15
CA LYS A 259 -2.10 -20.39 -7.40
C LYS A 259 -3.40 -20.04 -6.68
N ALA A 260 -3.51 -18.84 -6.08
CA ALA A 260 -4.75 -18.37 -5.50
C ALA A 260 -5.86 -18.26 -6.57
N HIS A 261 -5.55 -17.71 -7.74
CA HIS A 261 -6.46 -17.65 -8.89
C HIS A 261 -6.91 -19.04 -9.35
N SER A 262 -6.00 -20.03 -9.38
CA SER A 262 -6.34 -21.43 -9.69
C SER A 262 -7.36 -22.05 -8.72
N LEU A 263 -7.41 -21.55 -7.48
CA LEU A 263 -8.35 -21.96 -6.43
C LEU A 263 -9.64 -21.13 -6.43
N GLY A 264 -9.77 -20.16 -7.34
CA GLY A 264 -10.90 -19.24 -7.43
C GLY A 264 -10.90 -18.16 -6.34
N LEU A 265 -9.72 -17.82 -5.80
CA LEU A 265 -9.56 -16.78 -4.77
C LEU A 265 -9.05 -15.48 -5.43
N CYS A 266 -9.75 -14.37 -5.23
CA CYS A 266 -9.18 -13.05 -5.52
C CYS A 266 -8.05 -12.75 -4.52
N VAL A 267 -7.06 -11.96 -4.91
CA VAL A 267 -5.97 -11.51 -4.04
C VAL A 267 -5.89 -10.00 -4.07
N LEU A 268 -6.06 -9.37 -2.91
CA LEU A 268 -5.85 -7.95 -2.68
C LEU A 268 -4.49 -7.75 -2.00
N MET A 269 -3.84 -6.62 -2.28
CA MET A 269 -2.58 -6.25 -1.63
C MET A 269 -2.79 -5.05 -0.70
N ASP A 270 -2.08 -5.02 0.43
CA ASP A 270 -1.91 -3.80 1.21
C ASP A 270 -1.04 -2.78 0.47
N VAL A 271 -1.56 -1.57 0.31
CA VAL A 271 -0.87 -0.42 -0.26
C VAL A 271 -0.69 0.61 0.84
N VAL A 272 0.56 0.80 1.25
CA VAL A 272 0.93 1.78 2.26
C VAL A 272 1.45 3.03 1.57
N HIS A 273 0.53 3.85 1.07
CA HIS A 273 0.85 5.16 0.47
C HIS A 273 0.59 6.33 1.41
N SER A 274 0.20 6.07 2.65
CA SER A 274 -0.04 7.10 3.67
C SER A 274 1.26 7.75 4.17
N HIS A 275 2.37 7.01 4.15
CA HIS A 275 3.68 7.44 4.61
C HIS A 275 4.79 6.56 4.03
N ALA A 276 6.04 6.91 4.30
CA ALA A 276 7.22 6.08 4.03
C ALA A 276 8.08 5.94 5.30
N SER A 277 8.86 4.87 5.39
CA SER A 277 9.87 4.71 6.44
C SER A 277 10.83 5.90 6.47
N ASN A 278 11.21 6.34 7.67
CA ASN A 278 12.28 7.33 7.87
C ASN A 278 13.70 6.74 7.70
N ASN A 279 13.84 5.47 7.28
CA ASN A 279 15.15 4.85 7.04
C ASN A 279 15.86 5.53 5.84
N VAL A 280 16.93 6.27 6.14
CA VAL A 280 17.72 7.05 5.18
C VAL A 280 18.58 6.16 4.28
N THR A 281 19.04 5.00 4.75
CA THR A 281 19.98 4.15 4.03
C THR A 281 19.28 3.26 3.01
N ASP A 282 18.16 2.67 3.42
CA ASP A 282 17.49 1.60 2.68
C ASP A 282 16.22 2.07 1.96
N GLY A 283 15.74 3.28 2.24
CA GLY A 283 14.43 3.73 1.79
C GLY A 283 14.44 5.10 1.10
N LEU A 284 13.25 5.48 0.65
CA LEU A 284 12.99 6.73 -0.08
C LEU A 284 13.41 8.00 0.69
N ASN A 285 13.44 7.94 2.03
CA ASN A 285 13.95 9.03 2.87
C ASN A 285 15.41 9.41 2.55
N GLY A 286 16.18 8.49 1.98
CA GLY A 286 17.55 8.72 1.56
C GLY A 286 17.74 9.77 0.46
N PHE A 287 16.67 10.13 -0.26
CA PHE A 287 16.66 11.15 -1.31
C PHE A 287 16.36 12.56 -0.76
N ASP A 288 15.95 12.69 0.50
CA ASP A 288 15.82 13.99 1.15
C ASP A 288 17.17 14.39 1.78
N ILE A 289 17.77 15.43 1.20
CA ILE A 289 19.04 16.02 1.63
C ILE A 289 18.87 17.47 2.07
N GLY A 290 17.64 17.87 2.43
CA GLY A 290 17.31 19.22 2.90
C GLY A 290 16.88 20.19 1.81
N GLN A 291 16.50 19.69 0.64
CA GLN A 291 15.94 20.51 -0.45
C GLN A 291 14.52 21.01 -0.16
N SER A 292 13.98 21.81 -1.07
CA SER A 292 12.59 22.26 -0.99
C SER A 292 11.60 21.09 -1.14
N ALA A 293 10.39 21.23 -0.59
CA ALA A 293 9.35 20.21 -0.70
C ALA A 293 8.91 19.94 -2.14
N GLN A 294 9.11 20.87 -3.09
CA GLN A 294 8.81 20.69 -4.51
C GLN A 294 9.80 19.75 -5.22
N GLU A 295 11.00 19.60 -4.67
CA GLU A 295 12.10 18.78 -5.18
C GLU A 295 12.28 17.49 -4.35
N SER A 296 11.29 17.15 -3.53
CA SER A 296 11.30 15.99 -2.63
C SER A 296 10.07 15.13 -2.84
N TYR A 297 10.17 13.86 -2.46
CA TYR A 297 9.00 12.98 -2.33
C TYR A 297 8.09 13.43 -1.18
N PHE A 298 8.62 14.16 -0.21
CA PHE A 298 7.98 14.46 1.05
C PHE A 298 7.80 15.96 1.26
N HIS A 299 6.87 16.30 2.15
CA HIS A 299 6.87 17.63 2.75
C HIS A 299 8.10 17.83 3.66
N THR A 300 8.37 19.08 4.02
CA THR A 300 9.43 19.48 4.96
C THR A 300 8.86 19.90 6.31
N GLY A 301 9.70 19.92 7.36
CA GLY A 301 9.29 20.29 8.72
C GLY A 301 8.20 19.36 9.27
N ASP A 302 7.35 19.89 10.15
CA ASP A 302 6.29 19.12 10.82
C ASP A 302 5.30 18.50 9.83
N ARG A 303 4.99 19.19 8.72
CA ARG A 303 4.10 18.66 7.67
C ARG A 303 4.70 17.42 6.96
N GLY A 304 6.01 17.27 7.02
CA GLY A 304 6.77 16.15 6.42
C GLY A 304 6.96 14.94 7.33
N TYR A 305 6.45 14.98 8.57
CA TYR A 305 6.74 13.98 9.58
C TYR A 305 5.50 13.53 10.37
N HIS A 306 5.28 12.22 10.44
CA HIS A 306 4.22 11.63 11.25
C HIS A 306 4.77 11.22 12.62
N ASN A 307 4.64 12.10 13.62
CA ASN A 307 5.26 11.92 14.94
C ASN A 307 4.91 10.60 15.64
N LEU A 308 3.67 10.12 15.53
CA LEU A 308 3.24 8.88 16.18
C LEU A 308 3.82 7.62 15.53
N TRP A 309 4.12 7.69 14.23
CA TRP A 309 4.59 6.55 13.43
C TRP A 309 6.09 6.67 13.10
N ASP A 310 6.76 7.72 13.57
CA ASP A 310 8.18 7.96 13.29
C ASP A 310 8.50 7.88 11.77
N SER A 311 7.69 8.54 10.94
CA SER A 311 7.65 8.29 9.48
C SER A 311 7.59 9.57 8.63
N ARG A 312 7.92 9.47 7.34
CA ARG A 312 7.87 10.59 6.38
C ARG A 312 6.53 10.67 5.65
N LEU A 313 6.04 11.88 5.41
CA LEU A 313 4.76 12.14 4.76
C LEU A 313 4.94 12.69 3.34
N PHE A 314 4.29 12.05 2.38
CA PHE A 314 4.36 12.41 0.96
C PHE A 314 3.82 13.81 0.69
N ASN A 315 4.40 14.49 -0.30
CA ASN A 315 3.81 15.66 -0.90
C ASN A 315 2.97 15.24 -2.12
N TYR A 316 1.70 14.91 -1.89
CA TYR A 316 0.79 14.39 -2.92
C TYR A 316 0.52 15.36 -4.08
N ALA A 317 0.84 16.65 -3.93
CA ALA A 317 0.70 17.64 -5.00
C ALA A 317 1.86 17.61 -6.02
N ASN A 318 2.99 16.98 -5.68
CA ASN A 318 4.15 16.93 -6.56
C ASN A 318 3.92 15.98 -7.74
N TRP A 319 4.30 16.42 -8.93
CA TRP A 319 4.11 15.67 -10.18
C TRP A 319 4.78 14.29 -10.16
N GLU A 320 6.05 14.24 -9.76
CA GLU A 320 6.80 12.97 -9.72
C GLU A 320 6.37 12.07 -8.55
N VAL A 321 5.77 12.63 -7.49
CA VAL A 321 5.13 11.83 -6.42
C VAL A 321 3.85 11.19 -6.95
N LEU A 322 3.00 11.94 -7.66
CA LEU A 322 1.83 11.38 -8.34
C LEU A 322 2.25 10.28 -9.33
N ARG A 323 3.30 10.52 -10.14
CA ARG A 323 3.81 9.51 -11.08
C ARG A 323 4.26 8.26 -10.34
N PHE A 324 5.04 8.42 -9.27
CA PHE A 324 5.56 7.33 -8.46
C PHE A 324 4.44 6.47 -7.89
N LEU A 325 3.50 7.08 -7.16
CA LEU A 325 2.43 6.36 -6.45
C LEU A 325 1.40 5.77 -7.42
N LEU A 326 1.00 6.48 -8.48
CA LEU A 326 0.07 5.94 -9.48
C LEU A 326 0.70 4.82 -10.31
N SER A 327 1.99 4.95 -10.65
CA SER A 327 2.72 3.87 -11.34
C SER A 327 2.93 2.66 -10.44
N ASN A 328 3.05 2.86 -9.12
CA ASN A 328 3.12 1.78 -8.17
C ASN A 328 1.86 0.91 -8.18
N LEU A 329 0.68 1.54 -8.18
CA LEU A 329 -0.59 0.82 -8.28
C LEU A 329 -0.68 0.01 -9.59
N ARG A 330 -0.32 0.63 -10.72
CA ARG A 330 -0.33 -0.07 -12.02
C ARG A 330 0.70 -1.21 -12.06
N TRP A 331 1.89 -1.02 -11.49
CA TRP A 331 2.91 -2.06 -11.37
C TRP A 331 2.37 -3.32 -10.70
N TRP A 332 1.74 -3.17 -9.52
CA TRP A 332 1.18 -4.31 -8.79
C TRP A 332 -0.01 -4.96 -9.52
N LEU A 333 -0.88 -4.18 -10.17
CA LEU A 333 -1.99 -4.74 -10.98
C LEU A 333 -1.48 -5.49 -12.23
N GLU A 334 -0.48 -4.96 -12.93
CA GLU A 334 -0.07 -5.52 -14.22
C GLU A 334 0.96 -6.64 -14.09
N GLU A 335 1.98 -6.47 -13.27
CA GLU A 335 3.10 -7.42 -13.14
C GLU A 335 2.71 -8.63 -12.29
N PHE A 336 1.97 -8.42 -11.21
CA PHE A 336 1.65 -9.45 -10.21
C PHE A 336 0.20 -9.95 -10.29
N LYS A 337 -0.64 -9.29 -11.09
CA LYS A 337 -2.04 -9.67 -11.31
C LYS A 337 -2.94 -9.60 -10.06
N PHE A 338 -2.61 -8.78 -9.06
CA PHE A 338 -3.55 -8.49 -7.97
C PHE A 338 -4.92 -8.03 -8.49
N ASP A 339 -5.96 -8.31 -7.71
CA ASP A 339 -7.38 -8.07 -8.01
C ASP A 339 -7.91 -6.78 -7.37
N GLY A 340 -7.02 -5.99 -6.78
CA GLY A 340 -7.34 -4.76 -6.07
C GLY A 340 -6.45 -4.57 -4.86
N PHE A 341 -6.84 -3.64 -3.98
CA PHE A 341 -5.99 -3.15 -2.91
C PHE A 341 -6.76 -2.84 -1.64
N ARG A 342 -6.06 -2.87 -0.51
CA ARG A 342 -6.43 -2.08 0.66
C ARG A 342 -5.44 -0.92 0.78
N PHE A 343 -5.94 0.30 0.89
CA PHE A 343 -5.12 1.47 1.21
C PHE A 343 -5.08 1.62 2.72
N ASP A 344 -3.88 1.56 3.29
CA ASP A 344 -3.67 1.60 4.74
C ASP A 344 -3.37 3.01 5.24
N GLY A 345 -3.88 3.33 6.43
CA GLY A 345 -3.72 4.65 7.04
C GLY A 345 -4.44 5.76 6.28
N VAL A 346 -5.60 5.48 5.65
CA VAL A 346 -6.36 6.50 4.89
C VAL A 346 -6.78 7.65 5.79
N THR A 347 -7.14 7.41 7.06
CA THR A 347 -7.40 8.50 8.02
C THR A 347 -6.22 9.46 8.16
N SER A 348 -4.97 8.95 8.14
CA SER A 348 -3.78 9.81 8.18
C SER A 348 -3.62 10.64 6.92
N MET A 349 -4.09 10.15 5.77
CA MET A 349 -4.05 10.86 4.50
C MET A 349 -5.13 11.94 4.43
N LEU A 350 -6.33 11.66 4.93
CA LEU A 350 -7.50 12.53 4.77
C LEU A 350 -7.40 13.86 5.53
N TYR A 351 -6.59 13.92 6.59
CA TYR A 351 -6.53 15.07 7.48
C TYR A 351 -5.09 15.47 7.79
N HIS A 352 -4.82 16.78 7.86
CA HIS A 352 -3.52 17.32 8.27
C HIS A 352 -3.15 17.00 9.72
N HIS A 353 -4.14 16.73 10.59
CA HIS A 353 -3.91 16.23 11.96
C HIS A 353 -3.84 14.69 12.03
N HIS A 354 -4.01 14.00 10.89
CA HIS A 354 -3.89 12.54 10.74
C HIS A 354 -4.85 11.71 11.61
N GLY A 355 -5.94 12.31 12.09
CA GLY A 355 -6.83 11.72 13.12
C GLY A 355 -6.20 11.57 14.52
N ILE A 356 -4.97 12.03 14.74
CA ILE A 356 -4.28 11.93 16.04
C ILE A 356 -4.97 12.84 17.06
N ASN A 357 -5.31 12.28 18.22
CA ASN A 357 -6.01 12.99 19.30
C ASN A 357 -7.33 13.66 18.87
N MET A 358 -7.98 13.11 17.84
CA MET A 358 -9.28 13.57 17.37
C MET A 358 -10.35 12.53 17.70
N ALA A 359 -11.50 13.02 18.16
CA ALA A 359 -12.72 12.24 18.21
C ALA A 359 -13.57 12.60 16.99
N PHE A 360 -14.09 11.59 16.29
CA PHE A 360 -15.04 11.77 15.21
C PHE A 360 -16.43 11.46 15.75
N THR A 361 -17.20 12.51 16.03
CA THR A 361 -18.54 12.43 16.63
C THR A 361 -19.62 12.15 15.60
N GLY A 362 -19.31 12.37 14.32
CA GLY A 362 -20.27 12.34 13.22
C GLY A 362 -20.70 13.74 12.78
N ASP A 363 -20.21 14.81 13.43
CA ASP A 363 -20.38 16.17 12.93
C ASP A 363 -19.59 16.35 11.63
N TYR A 364 -20.26 16.81 10.57
CA TYR A 364 -19.65 16.95 9.25
C TYR A 364 -18.58 18.03 9.19
N HIS A 365 -18.55 18.97 10.15
CA HIS A 365 -17.46 19.94 10.27
C HIS A 365 -16.11 19.29 10.60
N GLU A 366 -16.10 18.12 11.22
CA GLU A 366 -14.88 17.35 11.51
C GLU A 366 -14.28 16.73 10.24
N TYR A 367 -15.11 16.44 9.23
CA TYR A 367 -14.69 15.78 7.99
C TYR A 367 -14.35 16.76 6.87
N PHE A 368 -15.01 17.91 6.84
CA PHE A 368 -14.94 18.88 5.74
C PHE A 368 -14.62 20.28 6.27
N SER A 369 -13.33 20.55 6.39
CA SER A 369 -12.81 21.85 6.86
C SER A 369 -11.43 22.11 6.26
N GLU A 370 -10.76 23.16 6.70
CA GLU A 370 -9.35 23.41 6.33
C GLU A 370 -8.39 22.33 6.85
N ALA A 371 -8.85 21.48 7.78
CA ALA A 371 -8.07 20.34 8.26
C ALA A 371 -8.02 19.18 7.25
N THR A 372 -8.96 19.13 6.28
CA THR A 372 -9.01 18.09 5.25
C THR A 372 -7.87 18.27 4.25
N ASP A 373 -7.04 17.26 4.06
CA ASP A 373 -5.95 17.30 3.08
C ASP A 373 -6.47 17.05 1.67
N VAL A 374 -6.73 18.14 0.93
CA VAL A 374 -7.27 18.05 -0.43
C VAL A 374 -6.25 17.45 -1.40
N ASP A 375 -4.95 17.61 -1.18
CA ASP A 375 -3.93 17.06 -2.08
C ASP A 375 -3.93 15.53 -2.00
N ALA A 376 -4.00 14.98 -0.78
CA ALA A 376 -4.14 13.55 -0.56
C ALA A 376 -5.47 12.99 -1.10
N VAL A 377 -6.58 13.70 -0.89
CA VAL A 377 -7.89 13.29 -1.43
C VAL A 377 -7.88 13.27 -2.97
N VAL A 378 -7.27 14.25 -3.61
CA VAL A 378 -7.12 14.29 -5.08
C VAL A 378 -6.27 13.10 -5.56
N TYR A 379 -5.18 12.78 -4.87
CA TYR A 379 -4.39 11.58 -5.17
C TYR A 379 -5.25 10.30 -5.09
N LEU A 380 -6.02 10.12 -4.02
CA LEU A 380 -6.91 8.95 -3.84
C LEU A 380 -7.99 8.88 -4.92
N MET A 381 -8.56 10.01 -5.34
CA MET A 381 -9.52 10.06 -6.46
C MET A 381 -8.88 9.66 -7.78
N LEU A 382 -7.66 10.15 -8.09
CA LEU A 382 -6.91 9.77 -9.28
C LEU A 382 -6.54 8.27 -9.25
N ALA A 383 -6.15 7.76 -8.08
CA ALA A 383 -5.82 6.36 -7.85
C ALA A 383 -7.03 5.44 -8.10
N ASN A 384 -8.17 5.71 -7.47
CA ASN A 384 -9.38 4.92 -7.67
C ASN A 384 -9.86 4.98 -9.13
N HIS A 385 -9.84 6.18 -9.75
CA HIS A 385 -10.18 6.31 -11.17
C HIS A 385 -9.25 5.47 -12.07
N LEU A 386 -7.94 5.51 -11.81
CA LEU A 386 -6.96 4.71 -12.55
C LEU A 386 -7.18 3.20 -12.36
N ILE A 387 -7.34 2.74 -11.12
CA ILE A 387 -7.51 1.31 -10.80
C ILE A 387 -8.74 0.76 -11.52
N HIS A 388 -9.89 1.44 -11.43
CA HIS A 388 -11.13 0.97 -12.06
C HIS A 388 -11.15 1.13 -13.59
N ASN A 389 -10.32 2.01 -14.17
CA ASN A 389 -10.14 2.04 -15.63
C ASN A 389 -9.30 0.85 -16.11
N ILE A 390 -8.23 0.49 -15.39
CA ILE A 390 -7.35 -0.64 -15.74
C ILE A 390 -8.06 -1.98 -15.48
N LEU A 391 -8.72 -2.10 -14.34
CA LEU A 391 -9.41 -3.30 -13.89
C LEU A 391 -10.78 -2.91 -13.32
N PRO A 392 -11.84 -2.84 -14.16
CA PRO A 392 -13.19 -2.45 -13.72
C PRO A 392 -13.73 -3.30 -12.57
N ASP A 393 -13.38 -4.59 -12.55
CA ASP A 393 -13.78 -5.56 -11.52
C ASP A 393 -12.89 -5.51 -10.26
N ALA A 394 -11.96 -4.56 -10.16
CA ALA A 394 -11.13 -4.41 -8.97
C ALA A 394 -11.97 -4.17 -7.71
N THR A 395 -11.41 -4.56 -6.56
CA THR A 395 -11.94 -4.19 -5.24
C THR A 395 -10.94 -3.33 -4.51
N VAL A 396 -11.29 -2.08 -4.19
CA VAL A 396 -10.42 -1.15 -3.45
C VAL A 396 -11.03 -0.84 -2.08
N ILE A 397 -10.28 -1.10 -1.02
CA ILE A 397 -10.73 -0.95 0.38
C ILE A 397 -9.97 0.18 1.05
N ALA A 398 -10.66 1.07 1.75
CA ALA A 398 -10.05 2.06 2.61
C ALA A 398 -9.98 1.58 4.06
N GLU A 399 -8.78 1.62 4.66
CA GLU A 399 -8.61 1.59 6.10
C GLU A 399 -8.78 3.01 6.67
N ASP A 400 -10.03 3.34 6.99
CA ASP A 400 -10.39 4.62 7.58
C ASP A 400 -11.23 4.43 8.85
N VAL A 401 -10.70 4.93 9.97
CA VAL A 401 -11.39 4.92 11.27
C VAL A 401 -12.35 6.10 11.41
N SER A 402 -12.11 7.24 10.74
CA SER A 402 -12.94 8.45 10.92
C SER A 402 -14.37 8.24 10.44
N GLY A 403 -14.56 7.50 9.36
CA GLY A 403 -15.87 7.31 8.74
C GLY A 403 -16.31 8.47 7.86
N MET A 404 -15.35 9.07 7.15
CA MET A 404 -15.58 10.18 6.24
C MET A 404 -16.71 9.91 5.24
N PRO A 405 -17.77 10.75 5.19
CA PRO A 405 -18.84 10.61 4.20
C PRO A 405 -18.35 10.72 2.75
N GLY A 406 -18.82 9.83 1.88
CA GLY A 406 -18.50 9.82 0.45
C GLY A 406 -17.17 9.15 0.09
N LEU A 407 -16.50 8.52 1.07
CA LEU A 407 -15.28 7.75 0.83
C LEU A 407 -15.54 6.56 -0.09
N GLY A 408 -16.67 5.87 0.12
CA GLY A 408 -17.13 4.72 -0.64
C GLY A 408 -18.05 5.04 -1.83
N CYS A 409 -18.14 6.31 -2.24
CA CYS A 409 -18.94 6.73 -3.40
C CYS A 409 -18.05 6.92 -4.64
N PRO A 410 -18.58 6.70 -5.86
CA PRO A 410 -17.80 6.86 -7.09
C PRO A 410 -17.22 8.27 -7.27
N VAL A 411 -16.03 8.36 -7.87
CA VAL A 411 -15.37 9.64 -8.19
C VAL A 411 -16.24 10.52 -9.09
N SER A 412 -16.97 9.91 -10.03
CA SER A 412 -17.90 10.61 -10.93
C SER A 412 -19.10 11.26 -10.22
N GLU A 413 -19.40 10.86 -8.99
CA GLU A 413 -20.47 11.43 -8.17
C GLU A 413 -19.93 12.40 -7.10
N GLY A 414 -18.61 12.68 -7.11
CA GLY A 414 -17.94 13.53 -6.13
C GLY A 414 -17.45 12.82 -4.88
N GLY A 415 -17.49 11.48 -4.87
CA GLY A 415 -16.86 10.66 -3.85
C GLY A 415 -15.35 10.46 -4.05
N VAL A 416 -14.72 9.71 -3.16
CA VAL A 416 -13.28 9.40 -3.24
C VAL A 416 -13.00 8.16 -4.11
N GLY A 417 -13.99 7.27 -4.25
CA GLY A 417 -13.96 6.16 -5.21
C GLY A 417 -13.65 4.78 -4.65
N PHE A 418 -13.52 4.60 -3.34
CA PHE A 418 -13.30 3.27 -2.76
C PHE A 418 -14.55 2.40 -2.90
N ASP A 419 -14.38 1.07 -3.00
CA ASP A 419 -15.50 0.13 -2.99
C ASP A 419 -16.01 -0.11 -1.57
N TYR A 420 -15.10 -0.27 -0.60
CA TYR A 420 -15.44 -0.59 0.78
C TYR A 420 -14.58 0.23 1.75
N ARG A 421 -15.10 0.43 2.96
CA ARG A 421 -14.27 0.77 4.13
C ARG A 421 -14.23 -0.37 5.15
N LEU A 422 -13.21 -0.40 5.98
CA LEU A 422 -13.19 -1.28 7.16
C LEU A 422 -14.12 -0.76 8.26
N ALA A 423 -14.90 -1.64 8.89
CA ALA A 423 -15.75 -1.30 10.04
C ALA A 423 -14.96 -1.42 11.35
N MET A 424 -14.01 -0.50 11.54
CA MET A 424 -12.94 -0.60 12.54
C MET A 424 -13.42 -0.47 14.00
N ALA A 425 -14.63 0.03 14.24
CA ALA A 425 -15.18 0.16 15.60
C ALA A 425 -15.74 -1.16 16.18
N ILE A 426 -15.96 -2.18 15.34
CA ILE A 426 -16.56 -3.46 15.79
C ILE A 426 -15.62 -4.23 16.74
N PRO A 427 -14.32 -4.40 16.45
CA PRO A 427 -13.40 -5.06 17.38
C PRO A 427 -13.33 -4.40 18.76
N ASP A 428 -13.27 -3.07 18.81
CA ASP A 428 -13.20 -2.34 20.09
C ASP A 428 -14.41 -2.62 20.97
N LYS A 429 -15.61 -2.75 20.37
CA LYS A 429 -16.82 -3.13 21.09
C LYS A 429 -16.71 -4.53 21.70
N TRP A 430 -16.17 -5.51 20.96
CA TRP A 430 -15.96 -6.86 21.51
C TRP A 430 -14.91 -6.88 22.61
N ILE A 431 -13.81 -6.14 22.43
CA ILE A 431 -12.73 -6.05 23.43
C ILE A 431 -13.26 -5.42 24.73
N ASP A 432 -14.01 -4.32 24.65
CA ASP A 432 -14.62 -3.69 25.83
C ASP A 432 -15.57 -4.65 26.56
N ASP A 433 -16.50 -5.27 25.83
CA ASP A 433 -17.48 -6.20 26.41
C ASP A 433 -16.83 -7.43 27.03
N LEU A 434 -15.75 -7.96 26.43
CA LEU A 434 -15.05 -9.14 26.94
C LEU A 434 -14.12 -8.84 28.12
N LYS A 435 -13.54 -7.64 28.20
CA LYS A 435 -12.59 -7.28 29.26
C LYS A 435 -13.23 -6.61 30.46
N ASN A 436 -14.26 -5.80 30.23
CA ASN A 436 -14.75 -4.85 31.22
C ASN A 436 -16.17 -5.15 31.72
N LYS A 437 -16.88 -6.12 31.12
CA LYS A 437 -18.28 -6.44 31.45
C LYS A 437 -18.48 -7.93 31.70
N GLY A 438 -19.33 -8.26 32.66
CA GLY A 438 -19.84 -9.63 32.81
C GLY A 438 -20.92 -9.95 31.77
N ASP A 439 -21.11 -11.24 31.45
CA ASP A 439 -22.06 -11.69 30.41
C ASP A 439 -23.49 -11.14 30.60
N LEU A 440 -23.93 -10.97 31.85
CA LEU A 440 -25.26 -10.46 32.16
C LEU A 440 -25.39 -8.93 31.98
N GLU A 441 -24.27 -8.23 31.86
CA GLU A 441 -24.20 -6.78 31.63
C GLU A 441 -24.15 -6.45 30.13
N TRP A 442 -24.05 -7.46 29.26
CA TRP A 442 -24.01 -7.27 27.82
C TRP A 442 -25.36 -6.73 27.31
N SER A 443 -25.30 -5.53 26.71
CA SER A 443 -26.47 -4.88 26.13
C SER A 443 -26.66 -5.30 24.67
N MET A 444 -27.73 -6.06 24.40
CA MET A 444 -28.08 -6.45 23.02
C MET A 444 -28.36 -5.23 22.14
N ASN A 445 -28.85 -4.13 22.73
CA ASN A 445 -29.05 -2.87 22.01
C ASN A 445 -27.72 -2.25 21.59
N GLU A 446 -26.70 -2.24 22.46
CA GLU A 446 -25.38 -1.71 22.13
C GLU A 446 -24.68 -2.56 21.06
N ILE A 447 -24.73 -3.90 21.20
CA ILE A 447 -24.15 -4.81 20.21
C ILE A 447 -24.82 -4.58 18.85
N SER A 448 -26.16 -4.58 18.80
CA SER A 448 -26.90 -4.31 17.57
C SER A 448 -26.54 -2.94 16.99
N TRP A 449 -26.43 -1.90 17.82
CA TRP A 449 -26.05 -0.56 17.37
C TRP A 449 -24.65 -0.55 16.77
N SER A 450 -23.64 -1.10 17.45
CA SER A 450 -22.26 -1.14 16.94
C SER A 450 -22.13 -1.89 15.61
N LEU A 451 -22.93 -2.93 15.38
CA LEU A 451 -22.92 -3.70 14.13
C LEU A 451 -23.67 -3.02 12.98
N THR A 452 -24.64 -2.15 13.28
CA THR A 452 -25.55 -1.56 12.29
C THR A 452 -25.39 -0.05 12.09
N ASN A 453 -24.65 0.63 12.97
CA ASN A 453 -24.34 2.05 12.89
C ASN A 453 -23.29 2.32 11.82
N ARG A 454 -23.75 2.36 10.57
CA ARG A 454 -22.95 2.62 9.38
C ARG A 454 -23.77 3.40 8.36
N ARG A 455 -23.08 3.99 7.38
CA ARG A 455 -23.72 4.62 6.22
C ARG A 455 -24.22 3.52 5.29
N TYR A 456 -25.53 3.41 5.08
CA TYR A 456 -26.14 2.37 4.24
C TYR A 456 -25.95 2.61 2.73
N THR A 457 -25.57 3.83 2.36
CA THR A 457 -25.22 4.22 0.99
C THR A 457 -23.80 3.80 0.59
N GLU A 458 -23.00 3.31 1.53
CA GLU A 458 -21.60 2.91 1.33
C GLU A 458 -21.39 1.48 1.87
N LYS A 459 -20.48 0.73 1.25
CA LYS A 459 -20.22 -0.66 1.66
C LYS A 459 -19.11 -0.70 2.71
N CYS A 460 -19.18 -1.68 3.62
CA CYS A 460 -18.14 -1.91 4.61
C CYS A 460 -17.78 -3.39 4.72
N ILE A 461 -16.55 -3.66 5.14
CA ILE A 461 -16.09 -4.99 5.56
C ILE A 461 -16.10 -5.02 7.08
N ALA A 462 -16.89 -5.94 7.65
CA ALA A 462 -16.94 -6.18 9.08
C ALA A 462 -16.03 -7.34 9.48
N TYR A 463 -15.42 -7.24 10.65
CA TYR A 463 -14.60 -8.26 11.28
C TYR A 463 -14.70 -8.11 12.81
N ALA A 464 -14.57 -9.22 13.53
CA ALA A 464 -14.69 -9.23 15.00
C ALA A 464 -13.36 -8.91 15.69
N GLU A 465 -12.24 -9.31 15.08
CA GLU A 465 -10.88 -9.04 15.52
C GLU A 465 -9.98 -8.89 14.28
N SER A 466 -8.86 -8.19 14.42
CA SER A 466 -7.87 -7.94 13.37
C SER A 466 -6.44 -7.98 13.91
N HIS A 467 -5.47 -7.99 13.01
CA HIS A 467 -4.05 -7.86 13.36
C HIS A 467 -3.77 -6.62 14.25
N GLN A 468 -4.38 -5.46 13.97
CA GLN A 468 -4.24 -4.25 14.79
C GLN A 468 -4.79 -4.41 16.20
N SER A 469 -5.94 -5.07 16.34
CA SER A 469 -6.55 -5.30 17.65
C SER A 469 -5.80 -6.34 18.50
N ILE A 470 -4.97 -7.19 17.88
CA ILE A 470 -4.21 -8.26 18.56
C ILE A 470 -2.78 -7.80 18.88
N VAL A 471 -2.20 -6.86 18.13
CA VAL A 471 -0.85 -6.34 18.40
C VAL A 471 -0.84 -5.62 19.76
N GLY A 472 -0.16 -6.23 20.74
CA GLY A 472 -0.13 -5.75 22.12
C GLY A 472 -1.32 -6.16 22.98
N ASP A 473 -2.20 -7.01 22.46
CA ASP A 473 -3.40 -7.51 23.13
C ASP A 473 -3.56 -9.04 22.98
N LYS A 474 -4.74 -9.57 23.32
CA LYS A 474 -5.12 -10.98 23.24
C LYS A 474 -6.17 -11.18 22.14
N THR A 475 -6.14 -12.33 21.46
CA THR A 475 -7.25 -12.74 20.58
C THR A 475 -8.54 -12.91 21.37
N ILE A 476 -9.70 -12.82 20.71
CA ILE A 476 -11.00 -13.07 21.36
C ILE A 476 -11.00 -14.43 22.07
N ALA A 477 -10.49 -15.47 21.41
CA ALA A 477 -10.37 -16.81 21.98
C ALA A 477 -9.52 -16.83 23.26
N PHE A 478 -8.40 -16.09 23.30
CA PHE A 478 -7.52 -16.04 24.46
C PHE A 478 -8.06 -15.13 25.57
N ILE A 479 -8.90 -14.14 25.27
CA ILE A 479 -9.64 -13.39 26.31
C ILE A 479 -10.71 -14.29 26.95
N LEU A 480 -11.42 -15.09 26.14
CA LEU A 480 -12.49 -15.98 26.61
C LEU A 480 -12.00 -17.17 27.44
N MET A 481 -10.90 -17.80 27.01
CA MET A 481 -10.43 -19.08 27.58
C MET A 481 -9.10 -18.96 28.35
N ASP A 482 -8.30 -17.93 28.06
CA ASP A 482 -6.98 -17.71 28.66
C ASP A 482 -6.14 -19.00 28.72
N LYS A 483 -5.48 -19.27 29.86
CA LYS A 483 -4.64 -20.46 30.06
C LYS A 483 -5.38 -21.80 29.96
N GLU A 484 -6.71 -21.84 30.10
CA GLU A 484 -7.47 -23.10 29.99
C GLU A 484 -7.35 -23.69 28.58
N MET A 485 -7.07 -22.86 27.56
CA MET A 485 -6.82 -23.30 26.20
C MET A 485 -5.66 -24.31 26.08
N TYR A 486 -4.65 -24.21 26.95
CA TYR A 486 -3.47 -25.11 26.88
C TYR A 486 -3.76 -26.54 27.34
N SER A 487 -4.79 -26.74 28.19
CA SER A 487 -5.06 -28.05 28.81
C SER A 487 -6.50 -28.55 28.62
N GLY A 488 -7.43 -27.67 28.24
CA GLY A 488 -8.86 -27.95 28.12
C GLY A 488 -9.37 -28.18 26.70
N MET A 489 -8.52 -28.11 25.67
CA MET A 489 -8.92 -28.26 24.25
C MET A 489 -8.98 -29.72 23.75
N SER A 490 -8.72 -30.71 24.62
CA SER A 490 -8.75 -32.12 24.24
C SER A 490 -10.17 -32.61 23.98
N CYS A 491 -10.38 -33.31 22.86
CA CYS A 491 -11.65 -33.99 22.57
C CYS A 491 -11.79 -35.37 23.25
N LEU A 492 -10.79 -35.80 24.02
CA LEU A 492 -10.81 -37.08 24.76
C LEU A 492 -11.41 -36.95 26.16
N THR A 493 -11.64 -35.72 26.62
CA THR A 493 -12.17 -35.39 27.94
C THR A 493 -13.31 -34.39 27.80
N GLU A 494 -14.19 -34.33 28.80
CA GLU A 494 -15.21 -33.28 28.85
C GLU A 494 -14.55 -31.90 28.96
N ALA A 495 -15.01 -30.95 28.15
CA ALA A 495 -14.45 -29.61 28.13
C ALA A 495 -14.79 -28.87 29.45
N PRO A 496 -13.82 -28.17 30.08
CA PRO A 496 -14.12 -27.30 31.20
C PRO A 496 -15.20 -26.27 30.82
N PRO A 497 -16.09 -25.84 31.75
CA PRO A 497 -17.13 -24.86 31.44
C PRO A 497 -16.62 -23.55 30.82
N ILE A 498 -15.40 -23.13 31.15
CA ILE A 498 -14.74 -21.95 30.55
C ILE A 498 -14.44 -22.17 29.07
N VAL A 499 -13.96 -23.37 28.71
CA VAL A 499 -13.67 -23.74 27.31
C VAL A 499 -14.96 -23.94 26.53
N ASP A 500 -15.97 -24.61 27.10
CA ASP A 500 -17.30 -24.74 26.47
C ASP A 500 -17.94 -23.37 26.22
N ARG A 501 -17.84 -22.43 27.18
CA ARG A 501 -18.28 -21.03 26.98
C ARG A 501 -17.47 -20.32 25.88
N GLY A 502 -16.15 -20.51 25.83
CA GLY A 502 -15.31 -19.81 24.86
C GLY A 502 -15.44 -20.29 23.41
N ILE A 503 -15.86 -21.54 23.20
CA ILE A 503 -16.08 -22.11 21.86
C ILE A 503 -17.45 -21.73 21.27
N ARG A 504 -18.45 -21.53 22.12
CA ARG A 504 -19.82 -21.16 21.74
C ARG A 504 -19.93 -19.66 21.48
#